data_AF-A0A5D0VDA1-F1
#
_entry.id   AF-A0A5D0VDA1-F1
#
_cell.length_a   1.000
_cell.length_b   1.000
_cell.length_c   1.000
_cell.angle_alpha   90.00
_cell.angle_beta   90.00
_cell.angle_gamma   90.00
#
_symmetry.space_group_name_H-M   'P 1'
#
loop_
_entity.id
_entity.type
_entity.pdbx_description
1 polymer ?
#
loop_
_entity_poly.entity_id
_entity_poly.type
_entity_poly.pdbx_seq_one_letter_code
_entity_poly.pdbx_strand_id
1 'polypeptide(L)'
;MLFIRVLAAAGMLIALTAAACQAAVVDSFDVGPWRADAFTKNSTGRLSACIATADYRSGITLHVLLDAHYSWAIAFSSPEWNMTVDDRIPLEYRIDSGAWRQGTAIATTERLARLEMPADSYILTRFRRGRVLYVRDEANSYGFNLTDTSRLMIRMADCVDKNTALYGAEPRRRTRSAEATTGGLGRPHNEEPAEAPTGGLGRPQNEETAEVAVDPKLSLEATEALVKFMSSAGIGDLELIPEEERPEGLQGLHAVAAGGTRMIFVQIFEPGTYTNENLLMSGLVADSQEGCDGDFTSGTERTTVDGKGLFTSYCVCDQGDSKIFERIVIVTRKAGGIFVYAISDIFDSNGSRPPVSPPEMNDPDLYPAAASATY
;
A
#
# COMPACT_ATOMS: atom_id res chain seq x y z
N MET A 1 -0.94 84.08 -15.54
CA MET A 1 0.46 83.69 -15.76
C MET A 1 0.65 82.29 -15.23
N LEU A 2 1.26 81.41 -16.05
CA LEU A 2 1.64 80.00 -15.82
C LEU A 2 0.50 78.99 -15.53
N PHE A 3 0.09 78.18 -16.51
CA PHE A 3 0.63 76.86 -16.91
C PHE A 3 0.20 75.71 -16.00
N ILE A 4 -0.80 74.91 -16.42
CA ILE A 4 -0.86 73.47 -16.14
C ILE A 4 -1.38 72.74 -17.39
N ARG A 5 -0.45 72.18 -18.16
CA ARG A 5 -0.65 70.91 -18.87
C ARG A 5 -0.29 69.81 -17.86
N VAL A 6 -0.96 68.66 -17.90
CA VAL A 6 -0.37 67.30 -18.01
C VAL A 6 -1.43 66.24 -17.72
N LEU A 7 -1.32 65.17 -18.50
CA LEU A 7 -2.15 64.00 -18.69
C LEU A 7 -2.72 63.36 -17.39
N ALA A 8 -4.00 62.99 -17.47
CA ALA A 8 -4.63 62.00 -16.61
C ALA A 8 -4.29 60.59 -17.11
N ALA A 9 -3.30 59.94 -16.50
CA ALA A 9 -3.07 58.51 -16.63
C ALA A 9 -2.29 58.01 -15.39
N ALA A 10 -3.02 57.51 -14.39
CA ALA A 10 -2.52 56.64 -13.32
C ALA A 10 -3.78 56.10 -12.65
N GLY A 11 -4.11 54.81 -12.68
CA GLY A 11 -3.25 53.64 -12.64
C GLY A 11 -3.92 52.74 -11.63
N MET A 12 -4.83 51.89 -12.11
CA MET A 12 -5.61 50.97 -11.28
C MET A 12 -4.64 49.98 -10.65
N LEU A 13 -4.36 50.19 -9.36
CA LEU A 13 -3.49 49.34 -8.56
C LEU A 13 -4.26 48.03 -8.28
N ILE A 14 -4.10 47.04 -9.14
CA ILE A 14 -4.54 45.67 -8.86
C ILE A 14 -3.60 45.14 -7.78
N ALA A 15 -4.06 45.18 -6.53
CA ALA A 15 -3.43 44.46 -5.44
C ALA A 15 -3.61 42.96 -5.71
N LEU A 16 -2.60 42.34 -6.33
CA LEU A 16 -2.44 40.89 -6.29
C LEU A 16 -2.13 40.51 -4.84
N THR A 17 -3.17 40.24 -4.06
CA THR A 17 -3.00 39.50 -2.80
C THR A 17 -2.51 38.11 -3.17
N ALA A 18 -1.19 37.89 -3.05
CA ALA A 18 -0.62 36.56 -3.01
C ALA A 18 -1.29 35.83 -1.84
N ALA A 19 -2.28 35.01 -2.15
CA ALA A 19 -2.85 34.09 -1.18
C ALA A 19 -1.71 33.16 -0.75
N ALA A 20 -1.21 33.36 0.47
CA ALA A 20 -0.31 32.42 1.11
C ALA A 20 -1.06 31.08 1.19
N CYS A 21 -0.72 30.18 0.28
CA CYS A 21 -1.37 28.88 0.16
C CYS A 21 -0.92 28.04 1.37
N GLN A 22 -1.80 27.94 2.37
CA GLN A 22 -1.66 27.14 3.59
C GLN A 22 -2.37 25.80 3.43
N ALA A 23 -1.82 24.73 4.05
CA ALA A 23 -2.21 23.33 3.79
C ALA A 23 -3.71 23.20 3.96
N ALA A 24 -4.42 22.87 2.89
CA ALA A 24 -5.87 22.85 2.94
C ALA A 24 -6.33 21.52 3.55
N VAL A 25 -7.06 21.63 4.66
CA VAL A 25 -7.89 20.53 5.17
C VAL A 25 -9.05 20.37 4.20
N VAL A 26 -9.17 19.18 3.61
CA VAL A 26 -10.17 18.89 2.57
C VAL A 26 -11.26 17.93 3.01
N ASP A 27 -11.04 17.23 4.13
CA ASP A 27 -11.99 16.31 4.72
C ASP A 27 -11.69 16.17 6.22
N SER A 28 -12.72 15.90 7.01
CA SER A 28 -12.60 15.75 8.46
C SER A 28 -13.56 14.69 8.97
N PHE A 29 -13.14 13.89 9.95
CA PHE A 29 -13.98 12.91 10.61
C PHE A 29 -13.45 12.59 12.01
N ASP A 30 -14.33 12.10 12.88
CA ASP A 30 -13.97 11.69 14.24
C ASP A 30 -14.15 10.18 14.40
N VAL A 31 -13.28 9.55 15.20
CA VAL A 31 -13.40 8.15 15.64
C VAL A 31 -13.10 8.06 17.13
N GLY A 32 -14.14 7.99 17.95
CA GLY A 32 -13.96 7.95 19.41
C GLY A 32 -13.23 9.22 19.90
N PRO A 33 -12.09 9.10 20.60
CA PRO A 33 -11.32 10.25 21.07
C PRO A 33 -10.47 10.93 19.99
N TRP A 34 -10.44 10.38 18.78
CA TRP A 34 -9.56 10.84 17.71
C TRP A 34 -10.28 11.79 16.77
N ARG A 35 -9.67 12.94 16.49
CA ARG A 35 -10.05 13.84 15.41
C ARG A 35 -9.11 13.68 14.24
N ALA A 36 -9.65 13.41 13.05
CA ALA A 36 -8.86 13.18 11.85
C ALA A 36 -9.20 14.18 10.75
N ASP A 37 -8.17 14.61 10.02
CA ASP A 37 -8.23 15.55 8.92
C ASP A 37 -7.40 15.04 7.73
N ALA A 38 -7.90 15.26 6.52
CA ALA A 38 -7.18 15.03 5.27
C ALA A 38 -6.51 16.32 4.82
N PHE A 39 -5.21 16.28 4.57
CA PHE A 39 -4.41 17.44 4.20
C PHE A 39 -3.96 17.34 2.75
N THR A 40 -4.26 18.35 1.95
CA THR A 40 -3.62 18.55 0.64
C THR A 40 -2.41 19.47 0.75
N LYS A 41 -1.46 19.28 -0.16
CA LYS A 41 -0.30 20.15 -0.25
C LYS A 41 -0.55 21.29 -1.21
N ASN A 42 -0.42 22.50 -0.70
CA ASN A 42 -0.71 23.76 -1.39
C ASN A 42 -0.07 23.94 -2.75
N SER A 43 1.17 23.50 -2.88
CA SER A 43 1.93 23.65 -4.13
C SER A 43 1.35 22.83 -5.28
N THR A 44 0.61 21.75 -4.97
CA THR A 44 0.17 20.74 -5.95
C THR A 44 -1.33 20.48 -5.90
N GLY A 45 -2.01 20.87 -4.82
CA GLY A 45 -3.41 20.51 -4.54
C GLY A 45 -3.63 19.03 -4.24
N ARG A 46 -2.58 18.20 -4.21
CA ARG A 46 -2.67 16.75 -4.05
C ARG A 46 -2.75 16.33 -2.59
N LEU A 47 -3.41 15.21 -2.31
CA LEU A 47 -3.46 14.61 -0.98
C LEU A 47 -2.03 14.32 -0.51
N SER A 48 -1.69 14.82 0.67
CA SER A 48 -0.42 14.56 1.32
C SER A 48 -0.52 13.49 2.39
N ALA A 49 -1.50 13.60 3.29
CA ALA A 49 -1.74 12.64 4.36
C ALA A 49 -3.14 12.81 4.96
N CYS A 50 -3.64 11.73 5.55
CA CYS A 50 -4.69 11.76 6.56
C CYS A 50 -4.03 11.67 7.94
N ILE A 51 -4.36 12.61 8.83
CA ILE A 51 -3.73 12.72 10.15
C ILE A 51 -4.83 12.73 11.20
N ALA A 52 -4.74 11.80 12.15
CA ALA A 52 -5.58 11.75 13.33
C ALA A 52 -4.84 12.21 14.58
N THR A 53 -5.53 12.90 15.46
CA THR A 53 -4.96 13.51 16.66
C THR A 53 -5.79 13.18 17.89
N ALA A 54 -5.11 13.01 19.03
CA ALA A 54 -5.73 12.87 20.34
C ALA A 54 -4.88 13.55 21.40
N ASP A 55 -5.53 14.35 22.25
CA ASP A 55 -4.87 15.08 23.34
C ASP A 55 -4.82 14.25 24.63
N TYR A 56 -3.67 14.28 25.31
CA TYR A 56 -3.47 13.55 26.57
C TYR A 56 -3.19 14.49 27.73
N ARG A 57 -3.53 14.02 28.94
CA ARG A 57 -3.32 14.76 30.20
C ARG A 57 -1.86 15.11 30.49
N SER A 58 -0.91 14.48 29.81
CA SER A 58 0.51 14.83 29.86
C SER A 58 0.83 16.17 29.20
N GLY A 59 -0.12 16.80 28.48
CA GLY A 59 0.14 17.97 27.65
C GLY A 59 0.80 17.63 26.31
N ILE A 60 0.77 16.34 25.93
CA ILE A 60 1.25 15.86 24.64
C ILE A 60 0.03 15.44 23.80
N THR A 61 0.00 15.89 22.56
CA THR A 61 -0.92 15.39 21.53
C THR A 61 -0.23 14.27 20.76
N LEU A 62 -0.89 13.11 20.67
CA LEU A 62 -0.46 12.01 19.81
C LEU A 62 -1.11 12.20 18.43
N HIS A 63 -0.29 12.05 17.40
CA HIS A 63 -0.69 12.08 16.01
C HIS A 63 -0.48 10.70 15.40
N VAL A 64 -1.44 10.23 14.60
CA VAL A 64 -1.31 9.06 13.74
C VAL A 64 -1.47 9.54 12.32
N LEU A 65 -0.51 9.18 11.46
CA LEU A 65 -0.44 9.69 10.11
C LEU A 65 -0.43 8.51 9.15
N LEU A 66 -1.28 8.55 8.12
CA LEU A 66 -1.16 7.75 6.90
C LEU A 66 -0.93 8.72 5.75
N ASP A 67 0.17 8.57 5.04
CA ASP A 67 0.38 9.35 3.82
C ASP A 67 -0.44 8.80 2.64
N ALA A 68 -0.42 9.52 1.52
CA ALA A 68 -1.12 9.08 0.30
C ALA A 68 -0.58 7.76 -0.32
N HIS A 69 0.45 7.16 0.28
CA HIS A 69 1.06 5.88 -0.11
C HIS A 69 0.92 4.81 0.98
N TYR A 70 0.08 5.04 2.00
CA TYR A 70 -0.10 4.17 3.17
C TYR A 70 1.16 3.97 4.02
N SER A 71 2.18 4.82 3.87
CA SER A 71 3.26 4.89 4.85
C SER A 71 2.67 5.50 6.12
N TRP A 72 2.84 4.80 7.24
CA TRP A 72 2.28 5.24 8.51
C TRP A 72 3.36 5.71 9.47
N ALA A 73 3.02 6.72 10.25
CA ALA A 73 3.89 7.28 11.27
C ALA A 73 3.08 7.63 12.50
N ILE A 74 3.78 7.77 13.62
CA ILE A 74 3.24 8.47 14.78
C ILE A 74 4.03 9.76 14.98
N ALA A 75 3.38 10.80 15.47
CA ALA A 75 4.08 12.00 15.89
C ALA A 75 3.57 12.47 17.25
N PHE A 76 4.39 13.24 17.93
CA PHE A 76 4.11 13.79 19.24
C PHE A 76 4.28 15.30 19.15
N SER A 77 3.36 16.06 19.73
CA SER A 77 3.55 17.50 19.90
C SER A 77 3.24 17.98 21.30
N SER A 78 3.94 19.02 21.71
CA SER A 78 3.63 19.75 22.95
C SER A 78 3.90 21.24 22.76
N PRO A 79 3.05 22.14 23.30
CA PRO A 79 3.30 23.58 23.25
C PRO A 79 4.56 24.01 24.02
N GLU A 80 4.96 23.22 25.01
CA GLU A 80 6.12 23.44 25.89
C GLU A 80 7.46 23.05 25.25
N TRP A 81 7.43 22.36 24.10
CA TRP A 81 8.64 21.96 23.41
C TRP A 81 9.24 23.10 22.58
N ASN A 82 10.57 23.11 22.53
CA ASN A 82 11.36 24.06 21.75
C ASN A 82 12.55 23.32 21.11
N MET A 83 12.24 22.42 20.19
CA MET A 83 13.21 21.58 19.47
C MET A 83 13.80 22.33 18.27
N THR A 84 14.95 21.90 17.77
CA THR A 84 15.45 22.37 16.47
C THR A 84 14.87 21.48 15.38
N VAL A 85 14.40 22.07 14.27
CA VAL A 85 13.94 21.30 13.11
C VAL A 85 15.08 20.41 12.59
N ASP A 86 14.75 19.19 12.19
CA ASP A 86 15.64 18.10 11.78
C ASP A 86 16.45 17.44 12.91
N ASP A 87 16.24 17.83 14.18
CA ASP A 87 16.81 17.11 15.33
C ASP A 87 16.39 15.64 15.33
N ARG A 88 17.36 14.76 15.58
CA ARG A 88 17.16 13.32 15.71
C ARG A 88 17.03 12.95 17.17
N ILE A 89 15.84 12.52 17.57
CA ILE A 89 15.49 12.24 18.96
C ILE A 89 15.43 10.72 19.14
N PRO A 90 16.46 10.09 19.73
CA PRO A 90 16.41 8.67 20.05
C PRO A 90 15.35 8.44 21.13
N LEU A 91 14.51 7.44 20.91
CA LEU A 91 13.49 7.05 21.87
C LEU A 91 13.29 5.54 21.84
N GLU A 92 12.63 5.02 22.86
CA GLU A 92 12.14 3.66 22.89
C GLU A 92 10.62 3.66 22.99
N TYR A 93 9.99 2.70 22.32
CA TYR A 93 8.55 2.53 22.37
C TYR A 93 8.15 1.05 22.48
N ARG A 94 6.98 0.81 23.07
CA ARG A 94 6.34 -0.50 23.12
C ARG A 94 4.83 -0.35 23.22
N ILE A 95 4.11 -1.42 22.89
CA ILE A 95 2.66 -1.47 23.05
C ILE A 95 2.30 -2.56 24.06
N ASP A 96 1.57 -2.17 25.10
CA ASP A 96 1.24 -2.99 26.25
C ASP A 96 2.51 -3.63 26.87
N SER A 97 2.49 -4.95 27.07
CA SER A 97 3.61 -5.75 27.58
C SER A 97 4.61 -6.19 26.51
N GLY A 98 4.56 -5.59 25.31
CA GLY A 98 5.49 -5.90 24.23
C GLY A 98 6.95 -5.53 24.55
N ALA A 99 7.88 -6.08 23.75
CA ALA A 99 9.29 -5.70 23.83
C ALA A 99 9.47 -4.22 23.48
N TRP A 100 10.40 -3.56 24.18
CA TRP A 100 10.87 -2.22 23.81
C TRP A 100 11.58 -2.28 22.47
N ARG A 101 11.26 -1.33 21.60
CA ARG A 101 11.89 -1.13 20.30
C ARG A 101 12.51 0.25 20.28
N GLN A 102 13.67 0.34 19.65
CA GLN A 102 14.32 1.63 19.43
C GLN A 102 13.70 2.31 18.22
N GLY A 103 13.54 3.62 18.33
CA GLY A 103 13.10 4.51 17.27
C GLY A 103 13.92 5.78 17.26
N THR A 104 13.91 6.48 16.12
CA THR A 104 14.46 7.83 16.03
C THR A 104 13.40 8.73 15.45
N ALA A 105 12.82 9.59 16.29
CA ALA A 105 11.91 10.62 15.82
C ALA A 105 12.70 11.78 15.22
N ILE A 106 12.13 12.45 14.23
CA ILE A 106 12.69 13.66 13.61
C ILE A 106 11.79 14.84 13.98
N ALA A 107 12.37 15.89 14.53
CA ALA A 107 11.67 17.14 14.78
C ALA A 107 11.30 17.80 13.44
N THR A 108 10.03 17.75 13.04
CA THR A 108 9.57 18.37 11.79
C THR A 108 9.14 19.83 11.99
N THR A 109 8.91 20.22 13.25
CA THR A 109 8.74 21.61 13.70
C THR A 109 9.36 21.75 15.09
N GLU A 110 9.44 22.96 15.63
CA GLU A 110 9.92 23.21 17.01
C GLU A 110 9.09 22.50 18.08
N ARG A 111 7.88 22.06 17.75
CA ARG A 111 6.89 21.48 18.66
C ARG A 111 6.38 20.12 18.25
N LEU A 112 6.85 19.53 17.14
CA LEU A 112 6.38 18.24 16.60
C LEU A 112 7.56 17.33 16.28
N ALA A 113 7.58 16.14 16.86
CA ALA A 113 8.53 15.08 16.54
C ALA A 113 7.81 13.89 15.90
N ARG A 114 8.23 13.48 14.69
CA ARG A 114 7.63 12.40 13.91
C ARG A 114 8.52 11.17 13.90
N LEU A 115 7.97 10.02 14.28
CA LEU A 115 8.58 8.72 14.18
C LEU A 115 7.92 7.95 13.03
N GLU A 116 8.68 7.71 11.96
CA GLU A 116 8.26 6.77 10.93
C GLU A 116 8.15 5.38 11.55
N MET A 117 6.98 4.77 11.38
CA MET A 117 6.73 3.46 11.95
C MET A 117 7.09 2.40 10.91
N PRO A 118 7.73 1.29 11.32
CA PRO A 118 8.02 0.23 10.38
C PRO A 118 6.72 -0.33 9.78
N ALA A 119 6.74 -0.65 8.49
CA ALA A 119 5.65 -1.31 7.80
C ALA A 119 5.47 -2.79 8.22
N ASP A 120 6.14 -3.21 9.30
CA ASP A 120 5.98 -4.55 9.85
C ASP A 120 4.57 -4.73 10.45
N SER A 121 3.96 -5.86 10.12
CA SER A 121 2.59 -6.20 10.54
C SER A 121 2.48 -6.35 12.05
N TYR A 122 3.57 -6.67 12.75
CA TYR A 122 3.58 -6.85 14.18
C TYR A 122 3.24 -5.54 14.91
N ILE A 123 3.96 -4.45 14.66
CA ILE A 123 3.72 -3.20 15.38
C ILE A 123 2.39 -2.56 15.00
N LEU A 124 1.98 -2.68 13.73
CA LEU A 124 0.70 -2.16 13.24
C LEU A 124 -0.48 -2.92 13.86
N THR A 125 -0.41 -4.25 13.92
CA THR A 125 -1.42 -5.08 14.59
C THR A 125 -1.51 -4.75 16.07
N ARG A 126 -0.35 -4.58 16.73
CA ARG A 126 -0.29 -4.20 18.13
C ARG A 126 -0.85 -2.80 18.34
N PHE A 127 -0.61 -1.86 17.44
CA PHE A 127 -1.21 -0.53 17.50
C PHE A 127 -2.73 -0.58 17.42
N ARG A 128 -3.28 -1.33 16.47
CA ARG A 128 -4.74 -1.47 16.30
C ARG A 128 -5.44 -2.16 17.47
N ARG A 129 -4.81 -3.18 18.07
CA ARG A 129 -5.41 -4.03 19.11
C ARG A 129 -4.99 -3.68 20.52
N GLY A 130 -3.91 -2.92 20.66
CA GLY A 130 -3.28 -2.62 21.94
C GLY A 130 -4.10 -1.64 22.76
N ARG A 131 -3.77 -1.55 24.04
CA ARG A 131 -4.46 -0.65 24.97
C ARG A 131 -3.64 0.61 25.22
N VAL A 132 -2.33 0.47 25.37
CA VAL A 132 -1.45 1.60 25.69
C VAL A 132 -0.15 1.54 24.89
N LEU A 133 0.16 2.61 24.17
CA LEU A 133 1.49 2.88 23.65
C LEU A 133 2.31 3.53 24.76
N TYR A 134 3.43 2.93 25.10
CA TYR A 134 4.43 3.53 25.96
C TYR A 134 5.59 4.05 25.12
N VAL A 135 6.01 5.27 25.42
CA VAL A 135 7.19 5.90 24.82
C VAL A 135 8.07 6.38 25.95
N ARG A 136 9.38 6.23 25.82
CA ARG A 136 10.33 6.82 26.74
C ARG A 136 11.52 7.38 25.99
N ASP A 137 12.03 8.49 26.48
CA ASP A 137 13.33 9.03 26.13
C ASP A 137 14.28 8.83 27.33
N GLU A 138 15.44 9.51 27.32
CA GLU A 138 16.41 9.41 28.41
C GLU A 138 15.90 9.97 29.76
N ALA A 139 14.93 10.89 29.73
CA ALA A 139 14.47 11.65 30.90
C ALA A 139 13.06 11.29 31.37
N ASN A 140 12.17 10.88 30.46
CA ASN A 140 10.74 10.79 30.68
C ASN A 140 10.14 9.51 30.10
N SER A 141 9.01 9.09 30.65
CA SER A 141 8.17 8.04 30.08
C SER A 141 6.71 8.49 30.03
N TYR A 142 6.08 8.21 28.89
CA TYR A 142 4.74 8.63 28.53
C TYR A 142 3.90 7.40 28.18
N GLY A 143 2.61 7.46 28.48
CA GLY A 143 1.64 6.43 28.16
C GLY A 143 0.43 7.02 27.44
N PHE A 144 0.10 6.45 26.28
CA PHE A 144 -0.97 6.91 25.41
C PHE A 144 -1.98 5.79 25.23
N ASN A 145 -3.21 5.99 25.70
CA ASN A 145 -4.31 5.06 25.49
C ASN A 145 -4.65 4.97 23.99
N LEU A 146 -4.74 3.76 23.46
CA LEU A 146 -5.00 3.44 22.06
C LEU A 146 -6.46 3.06 21.79
N THR A 147 -7.40 3.50 22.65
CA THR A 147 -8.84 3.32 22.45
C THR A 147 -9.23 3.64 21.01
N ASP A 148 -9.99 2.74 20.39
CA ASP A 148 -10.57 2.86 19.05
C ASP A 148 -9.58 2.99 17.89
N THR A 149 -8.28 2.80 18.12
CA THR A 149 -7.27 2.82 17.05
C THR A 149 -7.51 1.78 15.96
N SER A 150 -8.11 0.62 16.27
CA SER A 150 -8.53 -0.34 15.23
C SER A 150 -9.51 0.28 14.23
N ARG A 151 -10.55 0.97 14.72
CA ARG A 151 -11.54 1.63 13.86
C ARG A 151 -10.94 2.86 13.19
N LEU A 152 -10.06 3.57 13.89
CA LEU A 152 -9.36 4.73 13.37
C LEU A 152 -8.52 4.38 12.14
N MET A 153 -7.69 3.33 12.23
CA MET A 153 -6.81 2.93 11.12
C MET A 153 -7.60 2.52 9.88
N ILE A 154 -8.77 1.88 10.05
CA ILE A 154 -9.69 1.57 8.93
C ILE A 154 -10.21 2.88 8.31
N ARG A 155 -10.75 3.79 9.13
CA ARG A 155 -11.29 5.06 8.63
C ARG A 155 -10.25 5.99 8.03
N MET A 156 -9.00 5.91 8.48
CA MET A 156 -7.88 6.63 7.87
C MET A 156 -7.47 6.03 6.53
N ALA A 157 -7.59 4.71 6.34
CA ALA A 157 -7.42 4.11 5.01
C ALA A 157 -8.50 4.63 4.05
N ASP A 158 -9.78 4.58 4.46
CA ASP A 158 -10.90 5.14 3.67
C ASP A 158 -10.68 6.61 3.32
N CYS A 159 -10.11 7.40 4.25
CA CYS A 159 -9.75 8.79 4.02
C CYS A 159 -8.69 8.92 2.91
N VAL A 160 -7.67 8.08 2.91
CA VAL A 160 -6.63 8.08 1.88
C VAL A 160 -7.23 7.71 0.53
N ASP A 161 -8.05 6.66 0.47
CA ASP A 161 -8.73 6.21 -0.76
C ASP A 161 -9.61 7.32 -1.35
N LYS A 162 -10.54 7.83 -0.54
CA LYS A 162 -11.46 8.90 -0.93
C LYS A 162 -10.73 10.13 -1.45
N ASN A 163 -9.74 10.61 -0.70
CA ASN A 163 -9.10 11.88 -1.03
C ASN A 163 -8.01 11.73 -2.11
N THR A 164 -7.43 10.54 -2.30
CA THR A 164 -6.57 10.27 -3.45
C THR A 164 -7.37 10.24 -4.74
N ALA A 165 -8.59 9.68 -4.71
CA ALA A 165 -9.49 9.70 -5.88
C ALA A 165 -9.89 11.14 -6.27
N LEU A 166 -10.10 12.02 -5.30
CA LEU A 166 -10.53 13.40 -5.54
C LEU A 166 -9.39 14.35 -5.92
N TYR A 167 -8.23 14.21 -5.27
CA TYR A 167 -7.15 15.21 -5.35
C TYR A 167 -5.85 14.65 -5.95
N GLY A 168 -5.74 13.34 -6.13
CA GLY A 168 -4.50 12.65 -6.50
C GLY A 168 -3.51 12.56 -5.34
N ALA A 169 -2.60 11.58 -5.38
CA ALA A 169 -1.60 11.37 -4.33
C ALA A 169 -0.36 12.26 -4.51
N GLU A 170 0.14 12.89 -3.46
CA GLU A 170 1.43 13.59 -3.51
C GLU A 170 2.56 12.65 -3.96
N PRO A 171 3.46 13.07 -4.86
CA PRO A 171 4.62 12.26 -5.21
C PRO A 171 5.46 11.95 -3.97
N ARG A 172 5.85 10.68 -3.81
CA ARG A 172 6.68 10.25 -2.70
C ARG A 172 7.98 11.06 -2.70
N ARG A 173 8.26 11.83 -1.64
CA ARG A 173 9.59 12.44 -1.49
C ARG A 173 10.59 11.30 -1.39
N ARG A 174 11.49 11.20 -2.35
CA ARG A 174 12.70 10.38 -2.18
C ARG A 174 13.47 10.98 -1.02
N THR A 175 13.31 10.43 0.18
CA THR A 175 14.22 10.71 1.28
C THR A 175 15.59 10.28 0.77
N ARG A 176 16.46 11.26 0.55
CA ARG A 176 17.84 11.03 0.13
C ARG A 176 18.50 10.30 1.30
N SER A 177 18.45 8.97 1.28
CA SER A 177 19.32 8.17 2.13
C SER A 177 20.73 8.62 1.81
N ALA A 178 21.45 9.05 2.85
CA ALA A 178 22.82 9.49 2.74
C ALA A 178 23.64 8.42 1.98
N GLU A 179 24.48 8.93 1.08
CA GLU A 179 25.21 8.25 0.02
C GLU A 179 25.98 7.00 0.46
N ALA A 180 25.82 5.91 -0.31
CA ALA A 180 26.96 5.09 -0.69
C ALA A 180 27.56 5.72 -1.95
N THR A 181 28.71 6.37 -1.78
CA THR A 181 29.49 7.01 -2.82
C THR A 181 30.15 5.95 -3.70
N THR A 182 29.89 5.96 -5.01
CA THR A 182 30.85 5.47 -6.01
C THR A 182 30.67 6.29 -7.28
N GLY A 183 31.73 6.99 -7.67
CA GLY A 183 31.67 8.09 -8.63
C GLY A 183 31.95 7.74 -10.09
N GLY A 184 31.88 8.82 -10.91
CA GLY A 184 32.40 8.95 -12.27
C GLY A 184 31.45 8.43 -13.36
N LEU A 185 31.11 9.15 -14.44
CA LEU A 185 31.76 10.26 -15.15
C LEU A 185 30.70 11.11 -15.89
N GLY A 186 30.98 12.41 -16.12
CA GLY A 186 30.16 13.35 -16.91
C GLY A 186 30.05 12.99 -18.41
N ARG A 187 29.30 13.68 -19.28
CA ARG A 187 28.83 15.08 -19.35
C ARG A 187 27.74 15.17 -20.49
N PRO A 188 27.23 16.34 -20.92
CA PRO A 188 25.79 16.64 -20.98
C PRO A 188 25.14 16.61 -22.38
N HIS A 189 23.80 16.56 -22.42
CA HIS A 189 23.01 17.18 -23.50
C HIS A 189 21.68 17.73 -22.98
N ASN A 190 21.39 18.98 -23.36
CA ASN A 190 20.08 19.61 -23.29
C ASN A 190 19.21 19.07 -24.45
N GLU A 191 17.92 18.82 -24.22
CA GLU A 191 16.78 19.39 -24.98
C GLU A 191 15.43 18.80 -24.50
N GLU A 192 14.53 19.72 -24.12
CA GLU A 192 13.05 19.82 -24.20
C GLU A 192 12.09 18.59 -24.00
N PRO A 193 10.86 18.78 -23.46
CA PRO A 193 10.03 17.74 -22.87
C PRO A 193 9.20 16.97 -23.90
N ALA A 194 9.26 15.64 -23.82
CA ALA A 194 8.28 14.77 -24.47
C ALA A 194 7.07 14.55 -23.54
N GLU A 195 5.89 14.71 -24.13
CA GLU A 195 4.57 14.52 -23.52
C GLU A 195 4.43 13.17 -22.82
N ALA A 196 3.79 13.20 -21.66
CA ALA A 196 3.40 12.00 -20.92
C ALA A 196 2.28 11.26 -21.67
N PRO A 197 2.35 9.93 -21.88
CA PRO A 197 1.18 9.17 -22.22
C PRO A 197 0.33 9.01 -20.96
N THR A 198 -0.85 9.63 -20.98
CA THR A 198 -1.98 9.30 -20.13
C THR A 198 -2.44 7.88 -20.46
N GLY A 199 -2.13 6.91 -19.60
CA GLY A 199 -2.65 5.55 -19.64
C GLY A 199 -3.39 5.23 -18.35
N GLY A 200 -4.68 5.57 -18.29
CA GLY A 200 -5.60 4.99 -17.32
C GLY A 200 -6.14 3.67 -17.85
N LEU A 201 -6.35 2.69 -16.98
CA LEU A 201 -7.18 1.52 -17.25
C LEU A 201 -8.65 1.98 -17.25
N GLY A 202 -9.06 2.59 -18.35
CA GLY A 202 -10.44 2.94 -18.62
C GLY A 202 -11.14 1.80 -19.34
N ARG A 203 -12.26 1.34 -18.79
CA ARG A 203 -13.27 0.60 -19.55
C ARG A 203 -13.99 1.59 -20.49
N PRO A 204 -14.03 1.38 -21.82
CA PRO A 204 -14.80 2.23 -22.72
C PRO A 204 -16.29 1.86 -22.65
N GLN A 205 -17.16 2.87 -22.71
CA GLN A 205 -18.59 2.68 -22.94
C GLN A 205 -18.91 2.94 -24.42
N ASN A 206 -19.35 1.86 -25.07
CA ASN A 206 -20.17 1.72 -26.29
C ASN A 206 -19.64 2.26 -27.63
N GLU A 207 -18.94 1.39 -28.37
CA GLU A 207 -19.39 0.87 -29.67
C GLU A 207 -18.51 -0.35 -30.04
N GLU A 208 -19.18 -1.48 -30.31
CA GLU A 208 -18.65 -2.78 -30.76
C GLU A 208 -17.81 -3.58 -29.73
N THR A 209 -18.36 -4.73 -29.33
CA THR A 209 -17.74 -5.74 -28.46
C THR A 209 -16.46 -6.29 -29.11
N ALA A 210 -15.34 -5.62 -28.90
CA ALA A 210 -14.03 -6.26 -28.97
C ALA A 210 -13.76 -6.89 -27.61
N GLU A 211 -13.96 -8.20 -27.51
CA GLU A 211 -13.34 -9.04 -26.47
C GLU A 211 -11.90 -8.56 -26.23
N VAL A 212 -11.55 -8.26 -24.98
CA VAL A 212 -10.15 -8.08 -24.60
C VAL A 212 -9.51 -9.46 -24.70
N ALA A 213 -9.10 -9.84 -25.90
CA ALA A 213 -8.48 -11.13 -26.13
C ALA A 213 -7.17 -11.20 -25.34
N VAL A 214 -7.06 -12.18 -24.44
CA VAL A 214 -5.83 -12.47 -23.71
C VAL A 214 -4.71 -12.75 -24.71
N ASP A 215 -3.52 -12.15 -24.54
CA ASP A 215 -2.40 -12.36 -25.47
C ASP A 215 -2.04 -13.86 -25.52
N PRO A 216 -2.19 -14.53 -26.68
CA PRO A 216 -1.94 -15.97 -26.79
C PRO A 216 -0.53 -16.38 -26.37
N LYS A 217 0.46 -15.49 -26.48
CA LYS A 217 1.83 -15.77 -26.04
C LYS A 217 1.95 -15.78 -24.52
N LEU A 218 1.32 -14.81 -23.85
CA LEU A 218 1.31 -14.74 -22.39
C LEU A 218 0.46 -15.87 -21.80
N SER A 219 -0.64 -16.25 -22.46
CA SER A 219 -1.44 -17.41 -22.07
C SER A 219 -0.67 -18.72 -22.16
N LEU A 220 0.08 -18.92 -23.26
CA LEU A 220 0.92 -20.12 -23.41
C LEU A 220 2.01 -20.18 -22.34
N GLU A 221 2.72 -19.07 -22.12
CA GLU A 221 3.77 -19.01 -21.10
C GLU A 221 3.22 -19.20 -19.69
N ALA A 222 2.10 -18.57 -19.34
CA ALA A 222 1.44 -18.74 -18.05
C ALA A 222 0.96 -20.19 -17.86
N THR A 223 0.51 -20.85 -18.93
CA THR A 223 0.11 -22.27 -18.90
C THR A 223 1.30 -23.17 -18.65
N GLU A 224 2.43 -22.96 -19.33
CA GLU A 224 3.68 -23.68 -19.09
C GLU A 224 4.17 -23.49 -17.64
N ALA A 225 4.12 -22.25 -17.15
CA ALA A 225 4.46 -21.89 -15.78
C ALA A 225 3.53 -22.57 -14.76
N LEU A 226 2.22 -22.63 -15.03
CA LEU A 226 1.22 -23.27 -14.19
C LEU A 226 1.41 -24.79 -14.14
N VAL A 227 1.62 -25.45 -15.29
CA VAL A 227 1.90 -26.90 -15.34
C VAL A 227 3.17 -27.24 -14.58
N LYS A 228 4.22 -26.42 -14.72
CA LYS A 228 5.47 -26.59 -13.98
C LYS A 228 5.28 -26.37 -12.47
N PHE A 229 4.53 -25.34 -12.09
CA PHE A 229 4.18 -25.07 -10.71
C PHE A 229 3.47 -26.29 -10.09
N MET A 230 2.42 -26.79 -10.75
CA MET A 230 1.66 -27.96 -10.28
C MET A 230 2.54 -29.20 -10.17
N SER A 231 3.37 -29.48 -11.18
CA SER A 231 4.30 -30.61 -11.16
C SER A 231 5.31 -30.50 -10.01
N SER A 232 5.88 -29.32 -9.76
CA SER A 232 6.82 -29.09 -8.66
C SER A 232 6.16 -29.18 -7.29
N ALA A 233 4.90 -28.78 -7.19
CA ALA A 233 4.10 -28.84 -5.97
C ALA A 233 3.47 -30.22 -5.72
N GLY A 234 3.65 -31.19 -6.63
CA GLY A 234 3.03 -32.51 -6.53
C GLY A 234 1.51 -32.50 -6.72
N ILE A 235 0.97 -31.48 -7.38
CA ILE A 235 -0.45 -31.32 -7.68
C ILE A 235 -0.73 -31.96 -9.04
N GLY A 236 -1.64 -32.94 -9.09
CA GLY A 236 -1.91 -33.72 -10.31
C GLY A 236 -3.39 -33.91 -10.63
N ASP A 237 -4.28 -33.36 -9.81
CA ASP A 237 -5.73 -33.53 -9.84
C ASP A 237 -6.49 -32.29 -10.36
N LEU A 238 -5.79 -31.21 -10.67
CA LEU A 238 -6.39 -29.99 -11.24
C LEU A 238 -6.41 -30.05 -12.76
N GLU A 239 -7.54 -29.62 -13.33
CA GLU A 239 -7.73 -29.50 -14.78
C GLU A 239 -7.54 -28.04 -15.19
N LEU A 240 -6.86 -27.82 -16.33
CA LEU A 240 -6.75 -26.50 -16.94
C LEU A 240 -8.13 -26.06 -17.45
N ILE A 241 -8.53 -24.83 -17.12
CA ILE A 241 -9.80 -24.26 -17.57
C ILE A 241 -9.53 -23.33 -18.78
N PRO A 242 -10.07 -23.64 -19.97
CA PRO A 242 -10.05 -22.76 -21.14
C PRO A 242 -10.70 -21.40 -20.84
N GLU A 243 -10.27 -20.33 -21.52
CA GLU A 243 -10.80 -18.97 -21.29
C GLU A 243 -12.33 -18.90 -21.45
N GLU A 244 -12.83 -19.57 -22.48
CA GLU A 244 -14.24 -19.66 -22.82
C GLU A 244 -15.10 -20.40 -21.78
N GLU A 245 -14.47 -21.22 -20.94
CA GLU A 245 -15.12 -22.00 -19.88
C GLU A 245 -14.97 -21.35 -18.49
N ARG A 246 -14.23 -20.23 -18.39
CA ARG A 246 -14.00 -19.55 -17.11
C ARG A 246 -15.23 -18.75 -16.66
N PRO A 247 -15.57 -18.81 -15.35
CA PRO A 247 -16.48 -17.86 -14.72
C PRO A 247 -16.05 -16.41 -14.94
N GLU A 248 -17.00 -15.47 -14.91
CA GLU A 248 -16.77 -14.03 -15.17
C GLU A 248 -15.60 -13.45 -14.36
N GLY A 249 -15.47 -13.83 -13.08
CA GLY A 249 -14.37 -13.35 -12.21
C GLY A 249 -12.98 -13.91 -12.51
N LEU A 250 -12.87 -14.85 -13.46
CA LEU A 250 -11.60 -15.46 -13.88
C LEU A 250 -11.27 -15.20 -15.36
N GLN A 251 -12.14 -14.49 -16.07
CA GLN A 251 -11.87 -14.07 -17.45
C GLN A 251 -10.73 -13.05 -17.49
N GLY A 252 -9.92 -13.10 -18.54
CA GLY A 252 -8.75 -12.24 -18.70
C GLY A 252 -7.49 -12.72 -17.98
N LEU A 253 -7.56 -13.79 -17.17
CA LEU A 253 -6.38 -14.41 -16.56
C LEU A 253 -5.59 -15.19 -17.62
N HIS A 254 -4.26 -15.24 -17.51
CA HIS A 254 -3.46 -15.94 -18.53
C HIS A 254 -3.56 -17.46 -18.44
N ALA A 255 -3.62 -18.03 -17.23
CA ALA A 255 -3.84 -19.47 -17.04
C ALA A 255 -4.58 -19.75 -15.72
N VAL A 256 -5.52 -20.70 -15.77
CA VAL A 256 -6.32 -21.13 -14.62
C VAL A 256 -6.39 -22.65 -14.60
N ALA A 257 -6.23 -23.27 -13.43
CA ALA A 257 -6.51 -24.68 -13.19
C ALA A 257 -7.38 -24.82 -11.95
N ALA A 258 -8.37 -25.71 -11.98
CA ALA A 258 -9.18 -26.01 -10.79
C ALA A 258 -9.58 -27.48 -10.71
N GLY A 259 -9.96 -27.90 -9.52
CA GLY A 259 -10.41 -29.25 -9.24
C GLY A 259 -10.80 -29.38 -7.77
N GLY A 260 -11.95 -30.00 -7.51
CA GLY A 260 -12.46 -30.14 -6.15
C GLY A 260 -12.66 -28.79 -5.45
N THR A 261 -11.84 -28.51 -4.43
CA THR A 261 -11.91 -27.29 -3.63
C THR A 261 -10.68 -26.39 -3.80
N ARG A 262 -9.89 -26.63 -4.83
CA ARG A 262 -8.69 -25.87 -5.14
C ARG A 262 -8.78 -25.22 -6.51
N MET A 263 -8.34 -23.98 -6.57
CA MET A 263 -8.11 -23.23 -7.79
C MET A 263 -6.70 -22.65 -7.75
N ILE A 264 -6.04 -22.61 -8.90
CA ILE A 264 -4.76 -21.93 -9.10
C ILE A 264 -4.87 -21.09 -10.36
N PHE A 265 -4.37 -19.85 -10.31
CA PHE A 265 -4.16 -19.07 -11.51
C PHE A 265 -2.76 -18.49 -11.59
N VAL A 266 -2.34 -18.22 -12.82
CA VAL A 266 -1.10 -17.51 -13.14
C VAL A 266 -1.43 -16.30 -13.98
N GLN A 267 -0.97 -15.14 -13.52
CA GLN A 267 -1.07 -13.88 -14.25
C GLN A 267 0.33 -13.32 -14.51
N ILE A 268 0.62 -12.96 -15.76
CA ILE A 268 1.86 -12.30 -16.14
C ILE A 268 1.62 -10.80 -16.25
N PHE A 269 2.52 -10.01 -15.66
CA PHE A 269 2.59 -8.58 -15.91
C PHE A 269 3.94 -8.25 -16.55
N GLU A 270 3.91 -7.80 -17.79
CA GLU A 270 5.09 -7.32 -18.52
C GLU A 270 5.72 -6.06 -17.87
N PRO A 271 6.99 -5.75 -18.16
CA PRO A 271 7.61 -4.51 -17.71
C PRO A 271 6.76 -3.28 -18.07
N GLY A 272 6.42 -2.46 -17.08
CA GLY A 272 5.67 -1.21 -17.28
C GLY A 272 4.15 -1.37 -17.32
N THR A 273 3.60 -2.60 -17.28
CA THR A 273 2.14 -2.81 -17.15
C THR A 273 1.67 -2.79 -15.69
N TYR A 274 2.61 -2.76 -14.73
CA TYR A 274 2.36 -2.61 -13.31
C TYR A 274 3.29 -1.51 -12.73
N THR A 275 2.76 -0.70 -11.81
CA THR A 275 3.49 0.45 -11.24
C THR A 275 4.63 0.01 -10.33
N ASN A 276 4.34 -0.89 -9.40
CA ASN A 276 5.31 -1.55 -8.52
C ASN A 276 4.64 -2.75 -7.84
N GLU A 277 5.46 -3.70 -7.39
CA GLU A 277 4.99 -4.94 -6.75
C GLU A 277 4.10 -4.71 -5.53
N ASN A 278 4.34 -3.66 -4.72
CA ASN A 278 3.52 -3.36 -3.54
C ASN A 278 2.10 -2.96 -3.91
N LEU A 279 1.94 -2.06 -4.89
CA LEU A 279 0.63 -1.65 -5.36
C LEU A 279 -0.11 -2.82 -6.02
N LEU A 280 0.61 -3.63 -6.79
CA LEU A 280 0.01 -4.81 -7.41
C LEU A 280 -0.47 -5.81 -6.36
N MET A 281 0.34 -6.12 -5.35
CA MET A 281 -0.05 -7.03 -4.27
C MET A 281 -1.23 -6.48 -3.46
N SER A 282 -1.24 -5.17 -3.17
CA SER A 282 -2.38 -4.55 -2.49
C SER A 282 -3.66 -4.63 -3.32
N GLY A 283 -3.58 -4.47 -4.65
CA GLY A 283 -4.72 -4.69 -5.55
C GLY A 283 -5.23 -6.12 -5.48
N LEU A 284 -4.34 -7.10 -5.60
CA LEU A 284 -4.71 -8.52 -5.52
C LEU A 284 -5.36 -8.89 -4.18
N VAL A 285 -4.84 -8.37 -3.06
CA VAL A 285 -5.44 -8.58 -1.72
C VAL A 285 -6.78 -7.88 -1.58
N ALA A 286 -6.96 -6.70 -2.21
CA ALA A 286 -8.23 -5.99 -2.22
C ALA A 286 -9.29 -6.76 -3.03
N ASP A 287 -8.92 -7.32 -4.18
CA ASP A 287 -9.80 -8.17 -4.99
C ASP A 287 -10.22 -9.42 -4.19
N SER A 288 -9.29 -10.06 -3.46
CA SER A 288 -9.61 -11.16 -2.53
C SER A 288 -10.59 -10.75 -1.44
N GLN A 289 -10.49 -9.51 -0.93
CA GLN A 289 -11.38 -8.97 0.09
C GLN A 289 -12.77 -8.65 -0.48
N GLU A 290 -12.85 -8.11 -1.69
CA GLU A 290 -14.12 -7.81 -2.37
C GLU A 290 -14.91 -9.11 -2.62
N GLY A 291 -14.23 -10.20 -2.98
CA GLY A 291 -14.84 -11.52 -3.11
C GLY A 291 -15.19 -12.22 -1.79
N CYS A 292 -14.98 -11.58 -0.63
CA CYS A 292 -15.21 -12.17 0.67
C CYS A 292 -16.50 -11.67 1.35
N ASP A 293 -17.49 -12.55 1.47
CA ASP A 293 -18.75 -12.28 2.18
C ASP A 293 -18.63 -12.30 3.72
N GLY A 294 -17.43 -12.57 4.26
CA GLY A 294 -17.20 -12.85 5.68
C GLY A 294 -16.03 -12.10 6.31
N ASP A 295 -15.52 -12.62 7.44
CA ASP A 295 -14.38 -12.03 8.13
C ASP A 295 -13.10 -12.23 7.31
N PHE A 296 -12.53 -11.13 6.82
CA PHE A 296 -11.33 -11.16 6.01
C PHE A 296 -10.07 -10.85 6.83
N THR A 297 -9.04 -11.68 6.68
CA THR A 297 -7.70 -11.42 7.23
C THR A 297 -6.66 -11.66 6.17
N SER A 298 -5.71 -10.75 6.01
CA SER A 298 -4.57 -10.93 5.12
C SER A 298 -3.27 -10.53 5.78
N GLY A 299 -2.17 -10.97 5.18
CA GLY A 299 -0.83 -10.55 5.56
C GLY A 299 0.11 -10.72 4.39
N THR A 300 1.05 -9.80 4.25
CA THR A 300 1.99 -9.76 3.14
C THR A 300 3.40 -9.66 3.67
N GLU A 301 4.33 -10.40 3.06
CA GLU A 301 5.74 -10.37 3.44
C GLU A 301 6.65 -10.54 2.23
N ARG A 302 7.94 -10.22 2.42
CA ARG A 302 8.98 -10.53 1.43
C ARG A 302 9.86 -11.64 1.99
N THR A 303 10.10 -12.65 1.17
CA THR A 303 10.96 -13.78 1.52
C THR A 303 11.92 -14.08 0.38
N THR A 304 12.89 -14.96 0.62
CA THR A 304 13.84 -15.42 -0.40
C THR A 304 13.92 -16.93 -0.36
N VAL A 305 13.66 -17.56 -1.51
CA VAL A 305 13.71 -19.01 -1.70
C VAL A 305 14.61 -19.31 -2.89
N ASP A 306 15.61 -20.17 -2.70
CA ASP A 306 16.61 -20.52 -3.71
C ASP A 306 17.28 -19.30 -4.37
N GLY A 307 17.53 -18.26 -3.58
CA GLY A 307 18.14 -17.01 -4.03
C GLY A 307 17.21 -16.11 -4.85
N LYS A 308 15.93 -16.48 -5.02
CA LYS A 308 14.90 -15.65 -5.66
C LYS A 308 14.10 -14.91 -4.61
N GLY A 309 14.01 -13.59 -4.76
CA GLY A 309 13.11 -12.75 -3.96
C GLY A 309 11.67 -13.02 -4.34
N LEU A 310 10.85 -13.36 -3.35
CA LEU A 310 9.41 -13.52 -3.47
C LEU A 310 8.71 -12.43 -2.66
N PHE A 311 7.62 -11.91 -3.20
CA PHE A 311 6.70 -11.06 -2.45
C PHE A 311 5.40 -11.83 -2.32
N THR A 312 5.07 -12.23 -1.10
CA THR A 312 4.02 -13.22 -0.82
C THR A 312 2.93 -12.57 -0.01
N SER A 313 1.69 -13.03 -0.22
CA SER A 313 0.55 -12.66 0.63
C SER A 313 -0.26 -13.91 0.94
N TYR A 314 -0.91 -13.90 2.09
CA TYR A 314 -2.00 -14.80 2.39
C TYR A 314 -3.27 -13.99 2.60
N CYS A 315 -4.41 -14.55 2.21
CA CYS A 315 -5.74 -14.04 2.52
C CYS A 315 -6.56 -15.19 3.11
N VAL A 316 -7.38 -14.89 4.11
CA VAL A 316 -8.31 -15.83 4.73
C VAL A 316 -9.66 -15.15 4.78
N CYS A 317 -10.63 -15.73 4.08
CA CYS A 317 -12.03 -15.33 4.16
C CYS A 317 -12.79 -16.35 5.01
N ASP A 318 -13.31 -15.95 6.15
CA ASP A 318 -14.11 -16.79 7.04
C ASP A 318 -15.61 -16.49 6.84
N GLN A 319 -16.30 -17.39 6.13
CA GLN A 319 -17.72 -17.26 5.79
C GLN A 319 -18.64 -17.99 6.78
N GLY A 320 -18.10 -18.40 7.94
CA GLY A 320 -18.81 -19.16 8.97
C GLY A 320 -18.88 -20.65 8.65
N ASP A 321 -19.59 -21.03 7.59
CA ASP A 321 -19.77 -22.44 7.19
C ASP A 321 -18.61 -22.98 6.34
N SER A 322 -17.78 -22.10 5.79
CA SER A 322 -16.58 -22.42 5.05
C SER A 322 -15.51 -21.35 5.21
N LYS A 323 -14.25 -21.70 4.95
CA LYS A 323 -13.11 -20.78 4.92
C LYS A 323 -12.37 -20.88 3.60
N ILE A 324 -12.08 -19.74 3.00
CA ILE A 324 -11.24 -19.66 1.80
C ILE A 324 -9.86 -19.21 2.24
N PHE A 325 -8.84 -20.02 1.95
CA PHE A 325 -7.44 -19.68 2.15
C PHE A 325 -6.82 -19.40 0.79
N GLU A 326 -6.41 -18.16 0.58
CA GLU A 326 -5.70 -17.75 -0.61
C GLU A 326 -4.24 -17.47 -0.29
N ARG A 327 -3.34 -17.87 -1.20
CA ARG A 327 -1.93 -17.52 -1.16
C ARG A 327 -1.49 -16.98 -2.49
N ILE A 328 -0.82 -15.84 -2.46
CA ILE A 328 -0.38 -15.08 -3.62
C ILE A 328 1.14 -14.98 -3.57
N VAL A 329 1.81 -15.23 -4.68
CA VAL A 329 3.26 -15.09 -4.82
C VAL A 329 3.58 -14.30 -6.07
N ILE A 330 4.22 -13.15 -5.87
CA ILE A 330 4.84 -12.36 -6.93
C ILE A 330 6.31 -12.74 -7.00
N VAL A 331 6.76 -13.09 -8.21
CA VAL A 331 8.15 -13.44 -8.48
C VAL A 331 8.59 -12.88 -9.83
N THR A 332 9.86 -12.48 -9.90
CA THR A 332 10.44 -11.90 -11.11
C THR A 332 10.46 -12.89 -12.26
N ARG A 333 10.06 -12.40 -13.44
CA ARG A 333 10.07 -13.14 -14.70
C ARG A 333 11.39 -12.91 -15.43
N LYS A 334 11.97 -13.97 -15.99
CA LYS A 334 13.28 -13.91 -16.66
C LYS A 334 13.30 -12.98 -17.87
N ALA A 335 12.22 -12.97 -18.65
CA ALA A 335 12.05 -12.06 -19.79
C ALA A 335 11.65 -10.62 -19.37
N GLY A 336 11.76 -10.29 -18.07
CA GLY A 336 11.30 -9.03 -17.50
C GLY A 336 9.82 -9.10 -17.11
N GLY A 337 9.44 -8.24 -16.17
CA GLY A 337 8.10 -8.27 -15.58
C GLY A 337 8.05 -9.25 -14.41
N ILE A 338 6.86 -9.75 -14.12
CA ILE A 338 6.59 -10.64 -12.98
C ILE A 338 5.55 -11.70 -13.32
N PHE A 339 5.65 -12.83 -12.65
CA PHE A 339 4.57 -13.77 -12.49
C PHE A 339 3.85 -13.49 -11.17
N VAL A 340 2.53 -13.60 -11.20
CA VAL A 340 1.66 -13.71 -10.02
C VAL A 340 1.08 -15.11 -10.04
N TYR A 341 1.43 -15.91 -9.04
CA TYR A 341 0.77 -17.18 -8.75
C TYR A 341 -0.21 -16.94 -7.62
N ALA A 342 -1.47 -17.34 -7.80
CA ALA A 342 -2.45 -17.32 -6.73
C ALA A 342 -3.11 -18.69 -6.60
N ILE A 343 -3.26 -19.15 -5.37
CA ILE A 343 -3.89 -20.43 -5.04
C ILE A 343 -4.99 -20.16 -4.04
N SER A 344 -6.18 -20.64 -4.31
CA SER A 344 -7.34 -20.57 -3.43
C SER A 344 -7.76 -21.99 -3.04
N ASP A 345 -7.85 -22.23 -1.72
CA ASP A 345 -8.30 -23.49 -1.12
C ASP A 345 -9.54 -23.24 -0.26
N ILE A 346 -10.61 -24.01 -0.50
CA ILE A 346 -11.85 -23.95 0.30
C ILE A 346 -11.85 -25.06 1.36
N PHE A 347 -12.11 -24.68 2.61
CA PHE A 347 -12.23 -25.55 3.77
C PHE A 347 -13.65 -25.45 4.35
N ASP A 348 -14.13 -26.50 5.00
CA ASP A 348 -15.38 -26.45 5.78
C ASP A 348 -15.19 -25.71 7.12
N SER A 349 -16.29 -25.47 7.84
CA SER A 349 -16.31 -24.78 9.14
C SER A 349 -15.50 -25.46 10.24
N ASN A 350 -15.20 -26.76 10.11
CA ASN A 350 -14.33 -27.48 11.04
C ASN A 350 -12.85 -27.33 10.68
N GLY A 351 -12.52 -26.53 9.67
CA GLY A 351 -11.16 -26.38 9.15
C GLY A 351 -10.67 -27.63 8.42
N SER A 352 -11.56 -28.56 8.07
CA SER A 352 -11.23 -29.73 7.26
C SER A 352 -11.46 -29.41 5.79
N ARG A 353 -10.57 -29.88 4.91
CA ARG A 353 -10.84 -29.80 3.48
C ARG A 353 -11.91 -30.81 3.12
N PRO A 354 -12.85 -30.47 2.22
CA PRO A 354 -13.58 -31.49 1.50
C PRO A 354 -12.59 -32.46 0.84
N PRO A 355 -12.94 -33.74 0.64
CA PRO A 355 -12.00 -34.87 0.50
C PRO A 355 -11.12 -34.89 -0.78
N VAL A 356 -10.97 -33.78 -1.50
CA VAL A 356 -10.67 -33.76 -2.94
C VAL A 356 -9.39 -33.01 -3.35
N SER A 357 -8.61 -32.36 -2.48
CA SER A 357 -7.41 -31.61 -2.93
C SER A 357 -6.12 -31.85 -2.11
N PRO A 358 -5.48 -33.03 -2.21
CA PRO A 358 -4.10 -33.27 -1.76
C PRO A 358 -3.05 -32.87 -2.83
N PRO A 359 -1.80 -32.51 -2.47
CA PRO A 359 -1.28 -32.32 -1.11
C PRO A 359 -1.76 -31.02 -0.47
N GLU A 360 -1.64 -30.93 0.85
CA GLU A 360 -1.80 -29.66 1.56
C GLU A 360 -0.76 -28.67 1.01
N MET A 361 -1.20 -27.48 0.59
CA MET A 361 -0.27 -26.46 0.12
C MET A 361 -0.02 -25.48 1.24
N ASN A 362 1.16 -25.59 1.84
CA ASN A 362 1.67 -24.63 2.80
C ASN A 362 2.81 -23.83 2.18
N ASP A 363 3.22 -22.76 2.85
CA ASP A 363 4.28 -21.87 2.37
C ASP A 363 5.58 -22.61 1.98
N PRO A 364 6.04 -23.65 2.72
CA PRO A 364 7.23 -24.42 2.34
C PRO A 364 7.10 -25.22 1.04
N ASP A 365 5.90 -25.56 0.60
CA ASP A 365 5.65 -26.29 -0.65
C ASP A 365 5.39 -25.31 -1.80
N LEU A 366 4.69 -24.21 -1.49
CA LEU A 366 4.24 -23.21 -2.46
C LEU A 366 5.39 -22.35 -2.97
N TYR A 367 6.23 -21.85 -2.07
CA TYR A 367 7.24 -20.87 -2.42
C TYR A 367 8.35 -21.46 -3.31
N PRO A 368 8.88 -22.68 -3.06
CA PRO A 368 9.82 -23.31 -3.98
C PRO A 368 9.18 -23.64 -5.34
N ALA A 369 7.92 -24.09 -5.36
CA ALA A 369 7.22 -24.36 -6.62
C ALA A 369 7.09 -23.09 -7.47
N ALA A 370 6.64 -21.97 -6.89
CA ALA A 370 6.56 -20.68 -7.56
C ALA A 370 7.93 -20.15 -7.99
N ALA A 371 8.95 -20.23 -7.13
CA ALA A 371 10.31 -19.83 -7.45
C ALA A 371 10.89 -20.65 -8.61
N SER A 372 10.60 -21.95 -8.68
CA SER A 372 11.09 -22.83 -9.74
C SER A 372 10.37 -22.64 -11.07
N ALA A 373 9.18 -22.05 -11.07
CA ALA A 373 8.31 -21.94 -12.25
C ALA A 373 8.58 -20.72 -13.15
N THR A 374 9.61 -19.91 -12.87
CA THR A 374 9.86 -18.62 -13.57
C THR A 374 10.84 -18.64 -14.76
N TYR A 375 10.99 -19.78 -15.43
CA TYR A 375 12.07 -20.01 -16.40
C TYR A 375 11.85 -19.45 -17.79
#